data_AF-A0A4R3DNI7-F1
#
_entry.id   AF-A0A4R3DNI7-F1
#
_cell.length_a   1.000
_cell.length_b   1.000
_cell.length_c   1.000
_cell.angle_alpha   90.00
_cell.angle_beta   90.00
_cell.angle_gamma   90.00
#
_symmetry.space_group_name_H-M   'P 1'
#
loop_
_entity.id
_entity.type
_entity.pdbx_description
1 polymer ?
#
loop_
_entity_poly.entity_id
_entity_poly.type
_entity_poly.pdbx_seq_one_letter_code
_entity_poly.pdbx_strand_id
1 'polypeptide(L)'
;MSGSDVIERVTSARLKMVCPAAASEILEAILTEAPHEFPKAELDTAVQIAHFIAQIAAETCGLGRLDENLHYTTAAQLVTAFGKARFPDAAFAAGYLRSPQKLANYVYAGRNGNVNPDDGWVYRGSGLIQLTGRGNFRSAGNLLGMPLEEAPELCRTADSALAIALAYWRLNKISDVATGIAEKDIVAVTKRINPALQGLDDRRTYFKRARKAFVPPKPSTEAVRRRVTALETLLALPVKRRGAARGLEGAATPPASLSGAHWVSFFPTSRALDDLAQPFRDRATAFVAALRDAGASVTISATLRPLERAYLMHFAWRIAKQGLDATTIPAMAGVPIAWNHPTPTKSLAAARAMVAAYGISPGLREPPSLNSRHSDGVAVDMTLSWAGALTIKRSDGATETITTGPRNGSNSRLIAIGQEYRVIKLLSDPPHWSSDGH
;
A
#
# COMPACT_ATOMS: atom_id res chain seq x y z
N MET A 1 -3.12 12.88 -16.11
CA MET A 1 -2.31 12.28 -15.05
C MET A 1 -0.95 12.01 -15.66
N SER A 2 0.11 12.49 -15.02
CA SER A 2 1.47 12.13 -15.40
C SER A 2 1.73 10.65 -15.09
N GLY A 3 2.77 10.04 -15.67
CA GLY A 3 3.16 8.66 -15.32
C GLY A 3 3.51 8.49 -13.84
N SER A 4 4.06 9.53 -13.20
CA SER A 4 4.35 9.56 -11.76
C SER A 4 3.07 9.46 -10.92
N ASP A 5 2.03 10.22 -11.29
CA ASP A 5 0.75 10.23 -10.57
C ASP A 5 0.05 8.87 -10.60
N VAL A 6 0.33 8.04 -11.61
CA VAL A 6 -0.29 6.72 -11.81
C VAL A 6 0.39 5.68 -10.91
N ILE A 7 1.71 5.71 -10.79
CA ILE A 7 2.47 4.82 -9.89
C ILE A 7 2.16 5.08 -8.43
N GLU A 8 2.02 6.34 -8.02
CA GLU A 8 1.63 6.70 -6.64
C GLU A 8 0.28 6.10 -6.22
N ARG A 9 -0.52 5.64 -7.20
CA ARG A 9 -1.77 4.95 -6.92
C ARG A 9 -1.59 3.51 -6.50
N VAL A 10 -0.43 2.90 -6.73
CA VAL A 10 -0.11 1.53 -6.32
C VAL A 10 0.26 1.54 -4.85
N THR A 11 -0.74 1.32 -3.99
CA THR A 11 -0.57 1.28 -2.54
C THR A 11 -1.09 -0.02 -1.96
N SER A 12 -0.56 -0.43 -0.81
CA SER A 12 -1.00 -1.65 -0.10
C SER A 12 -2.52 -1.66 0.11
N ALA A 13 -3.09 -0.52 0.52
CA ALA A 13 -4.54 -0.39 0.72
C ALA A 13 -5.33 -0.67 -0.57
N ARG A 14 -4.88 -0.15 -1.71
CA ARG A 14 -5.56 -0.36 -2.99
C ARG A 14 -5.38 -1.77 -3.54
N LEU A 15 -4.21 -2.38 -3.37
CA LEU A 15 -4.01 -3.79 -3.70
C LEU A 15 -4.90 -4.69 -2.84
N LYS A 16 -5.02 -4.41 -1.54
CA LYS A 16 -5.92 -5.15 -0.63
C LYS A 16 -7.41 -4.93 -0.92
N MET A 17 -7.80 -3.79 -1.51
CA MET A 17 -9.17 -3.62 -2.03
C MET A 17 -9.49 -4.59 -3.17
N VAL A 18 -8.48 -5.00 -3.95
CA VAL A 18 -8.63 -6.01 -5.02
C VAL A 18 -8.54 -7.42 -4.45
N CYS A 19 -7.51 -7.65 -3.65
CA CYS A 19 -7.09 -8.94 -3.13
C CYS A 19 -6.91 -8.88 -1.59
N PRO A 20 -7.98 -9.03 -0.80
CA PRO A 20 -7.91 -8.85 0.66
C PRO A 20 -7.01 -9.87 1.36
N ALA A 21 -6.87 -11.07 0.79
CA ALA A 21 -6.07 -12.18 1.31
C ALA A 21 -4.76 -12.38 0.52
N ALA A 22 -4.26 -11.35 -0.16
CA ALA A 22 -3.00 -11.43 -0.89
C ALA A 22 -1.84 -11.77 0.05
N ALA A 23 -0.93 -12.61 -0.41
CA ALA A 23 0.30 -12.94 0.29
C ALA A 23 1.18 -11.67 0.43
N SER A 24 1.77 -11.49 1.61
CA SER A 24 2.54 -10.29 1.94
C SER A 24 3.73 -10.11 1.00
N GLU A 25 4.41 -11.21 0.66
CA GLU A 25 5.60 -11.21 -0.21
C GLU A 25 5.26 -10.72 -1.62
N ILE A 26 4.09 -11.11 -2.15
CA ILE A 26 3.62 -10.66 -3.47
C ILE A 26 3.25 -9.17 -3.44
N LEU A 27 2.62 -8.71 -2.35
CA LEU A 27 2.31 -7.28 -2.18
C LEU A 27 3.60 -6.46 -2.07
N GLU A 28 4.58 -6.91 -1.29
CA GLU A 28 5.86 -6.24 -1.11
C GLU A 28 6.65 -6.14 -2.41
N ALA A 29 6.71 -7.22 -3.20
CA ALA A 29 7.34 -7.19 -4.53
C ALA A 29 6.67 -6.16 -5.45
N ILE A 30 5.32 -6.14 -5.51
CA ILE A 30 4.59 -5.17 -6.34
C ILE A 30 4.85 -3.73 -5.87
N LEU A 31 4.84 -3.48 -4.55
CA LEU A 31 5.04 -2.12 -4.01
C LEU A 31 6.46 -1.61 -4.21
N THR A 32 7.45 -2.50 -4.11
CA THR A 32 8.87 -2.17 -4.28
C THR A 32 9.20 -1.93 -5.75
N GLU A 33 8.73 -2.80 -6.64
CA GLU A 33 9.14 -2.80 -8.04
C GLU A 33 8.26 -1.92 -8.94
N ALA A 34 7.00 -1.67 -8.58
CA ALA A 34 6.09 -0.89 -9.44
C ALA A 34 6.66 0.47 -9.89
N PRO A 35 7.32 1.28 -9.02
CA PRO A 35 7.89 2.55 -9.46
C PRO A 35 8.97 2.45 -10.54
N HIS A 36 9.65 1.30 -10.64
CA HIS A 36 10.77 1.10 -11.56
C HIS A 36 10.41 0.25 -12.78
N GLU A 37 9.56 -0.76 -12.59
CA GLU A 37 9.30 -1.79 -13.59
C GLU A 37 7.99 -1.59 -14.36
N PHE A 38 6.97 -0.97 -13.75
CA PHE A 38 5.68 -0.74 -14.46
C PHE A 38 5.83 0.20 -15.66
N PRO A 39 6.60 1.31 -15.61
CA PRO A 39 6.84 2.14 -16.79
C PRO A 39 7.57 1.37 -17.89
N LYS A 40 8.52 0.49 -17.53
CA LYS A 40 9.22 -0.37 -18.50
C LYS A 40 8.28 -1.37 -19.15
N ALA A 41 7.19 -1.75 -18.49
CA ALA A 41 6.16 -2.64 -19.01
C ALA A 41 5.02 -1.91 -19.74
N GLU A 42 5.14 -0.59 -19.94
CA GLU A 42 4.13 0.26 -20.59
C GLU A 42 2.78 0.25 -19.83
N LEU A 43 2.85 0.19 -18.49
CA LEU A 43 1.71 0.32 -17.57
C LEU A 43 1.54 1.78 -17.12
N ASP A 44 1.43 2.69 -18.10
CA ASP A 44 1.48 4.14 -17.87
C ASP A 44 0.15 4.74 -17.41
N THR A 45 -0.94 3.97 -17.49
CA THR A 45 -2.28 4.43 -17.12
C THR A 45 -2.89 3.60 -16.00
N ALA A 46 -3.73 4.25 -15.20
CA ALA A 46 -4.48 3.57 -14.16
C ALA A 46 -5.40 2.44 -14.68
N VAL A 47 -5.83 2.53 -15.94
CA VAL A 47 -6.63 1.48 -16.60
C VAL A 47 -5.78 0.27 -16.92
N GLN A 48 -4.56 0.47 -17.44
CA GLN A 48 -3.61 -0.61 -17.69
C GLN A 48 -3.21 -1.31 -16.38
N ILE A 49 -2.89 -0.55 -15.32
CA ILE A 49 -2.62 -1.14 -14.00
C ILE A 49 -3.82 -1.93 -13.49
N ALA A 50 -5.04 -1.40 -13.64
CA ALA A 50 -6.24 -2.12 -13.22
C ALA A 50 -6.42 -3.45 -13.96
N HIS A 51 -6.15 -3.48 -15.27
CA HIS A 51 -6.16 -4.72 -16.05
C HIS A 51 -5.05 -5.66 -15.62
N PHE A 52 -3.80 -5.20 -15.53
CA PHE A 52 -2.66 -6.03 -15.13
C PHE A 52 -2.91 -6.71 -13.78
N ILE A 53 -3.24 -5.94 -12.74
CA ILE A 53 -3.53 -6.46 -11.39
C ILE A 53 -4.70 -7.44 -11.41
N ALA A 54 -5.76 -7.16 -12.18
CA ALA A 54 -6.91 -8.05 -12.27
C ALA A 54 -6.56 -9.40 -12.92
N GLN A 55 -5.71 -9.39 -13.94
CA GLN A 55 -5.29 -10.59 -14.64
C GLN A 55 -4.40 -11.45 -13.73
N ILE A 56 -3.35 -10.88 -13.13
CA ILE A 56 -2.48 -11.65 -12.21
C ILE A 56 -3.25 -12.14 -10.98
N ALA A 57 -4.24 -11.39 -10.49
CA ALA A 57 -5.09 -11.82 -9.40
C ALA A 57 -5.96 -13.03 -9.77
N ALA A 58 -6.53 -13.06 -10.97
CA ALA A 58 -7.32 -14.19 -11.44
C ALA A 58 -6.49 -15.48 -11.55
N GLU A 59 -5.23 -15.36 -12.01
CA GLU A 59 -4.32 -16.50 -12.16
C GLU A 59 -3.82 -17.08 -10.83
N THR A 60 -3.90 -16.31 -9.75
CA THR A 60 -3.22 -16.62 -8.48
C THR A 60 -4.16 -16.74 -7.29
N CYS A 61 -5.46 -16.92 -7.55
CA CYS A 61 -6.50 -16.94 -6.53
C CYS A 61 -6.48 -15.68 -5.64
N GLY A 62 -6.32 -14.51 -6.27
CA GLY A 62 -6.26 -13.21 -5.59
C GLY A 62 -4.91 -12.92 -4.98
N LEU A 63 -3.81 -13.17 -5.71
CA LEU A 63 -2.44 -12.98 -5.24
C LEU A 63 -2.14 -13.81 -3.97
N GLY A 64 -2.76 -14.98 -3.84
CA GLY A 64 -2.61 -15.83 -2.66
C GLY A 64 -1.49 -16.87 -2.78
N ARG A 65 -1.11 -17.24 -4.02
CA ARG A 65 -0.08 -18.25 -4.29
C ARG A 65 0.55 -18.09 -5.66
N LEU A 66 1.79 -18.56 -5.81
CA LEU A 66 2.58 -18.53 -7.05
C LEU A 66 2.76 -19.89 -7.70
N ASP A 67 2.11 -20.93 -7.20
CA ASP A 67 2.20 -22.27 -7.79
C ASP A 67 0.86 -23.00 -7.70
N GLU A 68 0.62 -23.92 -8.62
CA GLU A 68 -0.50 -24.86 -8.46
C GLU A 68 -0.15 -25.93 -7.40
N ASN A 69 -1.11 -26.23 -6.52
CA ASN A 69 -0.93 -27.26 -5.48
C ASN A 69 -1.26 -28.68 -5.96
N LEU A 70 -2.05 -28.81 -7.03
CA LEU A 70 -2.56 -30.07 -7.59
C LEU A 70 -3.11 -31.05 -6.54
N HIS A 71 -3.67 -30.53 -5.45
CA HIS A 71 -4.16 -31.35 -4.34
C HIS A 71 -5.66 -31.56 -4.42
N TYR A 72 -6.07 -32.70 -4.99
CA TYR A 72 -7.48 -33.08 -5.15
C TYR A 72 -7.85 -34.23 -4.20
N THR A 73 -9.04 -34.15 -3.60
CA THR A 73 -9.51 -35.10 -2.59
C THR A 73 -10.63 -36.01 -3.09
N THR A 74 -11.27 -35.66 -4.21
CA THR A 74 -12.35 -36.43 -4.82
C THR A 74 -12.16 -36.60 -6.32
N ALA A 75 -12.63 -37.71 -6.88
CA ALA A 75 -12.58 -37.97 -8.32
C ALA A 75 -13.37 -36.93 -9.13
N ALA A 76 -14.50 -36.46 -8.60
CA ALA A 76 -15.33 -35.44 -9.24
C ALA A 76 -14.54 -34.15 -9.49
N GLN A 77 -13.69 -33.72 -8.55
CA GLN A 77 -12.87 -32.52 -8.76
C GLN A 77 -11.87 -32.70 -9.92
N LEU A 78 -11.23 -33.87 -10.03
CA LEU A 78 -10.29 -34.16 -11.13
C LEU A 78 -10.99 -34.18 -12.48
N VAL A 79 -12.19 -34.78 -12.55
CA VAL A 79 -13.00 -34.80 -13.78
C VAL A 79 -13.43 -33.39 -14.18
N THR A 80 -13.81 -32.55 -13.21
CA THR A 80 -14.15 -31.14 -13.48
C THR A 80 -12.93 -30.36 -13.99
N ALA A 81 -11.75 -30.57 -13.40
CA ALA A 81 -10.54 -29.83 -13.75
C ALA A 81 -9.92 -30.27 -15.08
N PHE A 82 -9.88 -31.56 -15.37
CA PHE A 82 -9.11 -32.13 -16.48
C PHE A 82 -9.94 -32.91 -17.51
N GLY A 83 -11.24 -33.10 -17.26
CA GLY A 83 -12.18 -33.76 -18.16
C GLY A 83 -12.19 -35.28 -18.07
N LYS A 84 -13.31 -35.87 -18.53
CA LYS A 84 -13.53 -37.33 -18.55
C LYS A 84 -12.57 -38.10 -19.45
N ALA A 85 -12.02 -37.45 -20.48
CA ALA A 85 -11.05 -38.10 -21.36
C ALA A 85 -9.75 -38.51 -20.63
N ARG A 86 -9.36 -37.76 -19.59
CA ARG A 86 -8.19 -38.05 -18.76
C ARG A 86 -8.55 -38.82 -17.49
N PHE A 87 -9.75 -38.60 -16.97
CA PHE A 87 -10.26 -39.30 -15.80
C PHE A 87 -11.61 -39.94 -16.14
N PRO A 88 -11.61 -41.11 -16.78
CA PRO A 88 -12.83 -41.74 -17.32
C PRO A 88 -13.76 -42.23 -16.22
N ASP A 89 -13.21 -42.71 -15.10
CA ASP A 89 -13.96 -43.23 -13.97
C ASP A 89 -13.30 -42.92 -12.62
N ALA A 90 -14.06 -43.16 -11.54
CA ALA A 90 -13.63 -42.85 -10.18
C ALA A 90 -12.49 -43.77 -9.69
N ALA A 91 -12.41 -45.01 -10.18
CA ALA A 91 -11.36 -45.95 -9.77
C ALA A 91 -10.00 -45.53 -10.35
N PHE A 92 -9.96 -45.11 -11.61
CA PHE A 92 -8.78 -44.53 -12.23
C PHE A 92 -8.36 -43.24 -11.53
N ALA A 93 -9.32 -42.33 -11.28
CA ALA A 93 -9.05 -41.06 -10.61
C ALA A 93 -8.53 -41.23 -9.17
N ALA A 94 -8.99 -42.26 -8.45
CA ALA A 94 -8.54 -42.56 -7.08
C ALA A 94 -7.01 -42.71 -6.99
N GLY A 95 -6.36 -43.22 -8.04
CA GLY A 95 -4.91 -43.38 -8.11
C GLY A 95 -4.10 -42.08 -8.12
N TYR A 96 -4.76 -40.93 -8.27
CA TYR A 96 -4.13 -39.60 -8.33
C TYR A 96 -4.61 -38.64 -7.23
N LEU A 97 -5.55 -39.06 -6.38
CA LEU A 97 -6.01 -38.26 -5.25
C LEU A 97 -4.90 -38.08 -4.22
N ARG A 98 -4.83 -36.88 -3.63
CA ARG A 98 -3.82 -36.49 -2.62
C ARG A 98 -2.36 -36.78 -3.05
N SER A 99 -2.12 -36.89 -4.35
CA SER A 99 -0.83 -37.29 -4.93
C SER A 99 -0.38 -36.24 -5.97
N PRO A 100 -0.07 -35.01 -5.55
CA PRO A 100 0.06 -33.86 -6.45
C PRO A 100 1.18 -34.01 -7.48
N GLN A 101 2.36 -34.52 -7.10
CA GLN A 101 3.45 -34.78 -8.05
C GLN A 101 3.07 -35.84 -9.09
N LYS A 102 2.49 -36.96 -8.63
CA LYS A 102 2.03 -38.03 -9.53
C LYS A 102 0.97 -37.52 -10.50
N LEU A 103 0.04 -36.71 -10.02
CA LEU A 103 -0.97 -36.06 -10.84
C LEU A 103 -0.35 -35.12 -11.87
N ALA A 104 0.56 -34.24 -11.45
CA ALA A 104 1.26 -33.30 -12.32
C ALA A 104 1.98 -34.00 -13.47
N ASN A 105 2.77 -35.03 -13.13
CA ASN A 105 3.51 -35.83 -14.10
C ASN A 105 2.55 -36.50 -15.10
N TYR A 106 1.40 -36.99 -14.66
CA TYR A 106 0.39 -37.56 -15.56
C TYR A 106 -0.26 -36.52 -16.47
N VAL A 107 -0.75 -35.39 -15.92
CA VAL A 107 -1.51 -34.42 -16.71
C VAL A 107 -0.64 -33.62 -17.67
N TYR A 108 0.64 -33.43 -17.35
CA TYR A 108 1.56 -32.63 -18.16
C TYR A 108 2.61 -33.44 -18.93
N ALA A 109 2.59 -34.79 -18.84
CA ALA A 109 3.48 -35.64 -19.62
C ALA A 109 3.41 -35.33 -21.13
N GLY A 110 4.57 -35.16 -21.77
CA GLY A 110 4.70 -34.95 -23.21
C GLY A 110 4.14 -33.62 -23.73
N ARG A 111 3.79 -32.67 -22.86
CA ARG A 111 3.22 -31.37 -23.24
C ARG A 111 4.23 -30.25 -23.02
N ASN A 112 4.17 -29.21 -23.85
CA ASN A 112 4.93 -27.97 -23.68
C ASN A 112 6.44 -28.20 -23.41
N GLY A 113 7.04 -29.18 -24.10
CA GLY A 113 8.46 -29.51 -23.97
C GLY A 113 8.83 -30.41 -22.78
N ASN A 114 7.86 -30.94 -22.02
CA ASN A 114 8.10 -31.93 -20.98
C ASN A 114 8.52 -33.27 -21.60
N VAL A 115 9.71 -33.74 -21.24
CA VAL A 115 10.32 -34.97 -21.79
C VAL A 115 10.83 -35.92 -20.71
N ASN A 116 11.10 -35.43 -19.49
CA ASN A 116 11.55 -36.25 -18.37
C ASN A 116 10.39 -36.65 -17.45
N PRO A 117 10.53 -37.75 -16.69
CA PRO A 117 9.44 -38.31 -15.87
C PRO A 117 8.80 -37.33 -14.86
N ASP A 118 9.59 -36.42 -14.28
CA ASP A 118 9.15 -35.46 -13.27
C ASP A 118 8.86 -34.05 -13.80
N ASP A 119 8.96 -33.84 -15.12
CA ASP A 119 8.79 -32.51 -15.71
C ASP A 119 7.43 -31.91 -15.43
N GLY A 120 6.39 -32.75 -15.34
CA GLY A 120 5.05 -32.27 -15.04
C GLY A 120 4.96 -31.59 -13.67
N TRP A 121 5.66 -32.11 -12.66
CA TRP A 121 5.73 -31.50 -11.33
C TRP A 121 6.72 -30.35 -11.25
N VAL A 122 7.90 -30.52 -11.84
CA VAL A 122 8.99 -29.53 -11.81
C VAL A 122 8.55 -28.23 -12.49
N TYR A 123 7.93 -28.34 -13.68
CA TYR A 123 7.47 -27.21 -14.50
C TYR A 123 5.95 -27.05 -14.47
N ARG A 124 5.31 -27.40 -13.36
CA ARG A 124 3.88 -27.14 -13.11
C ARG A 124 3.59 -25.63 -13.13
N GLY A 125 2.33 -25.26 -13.31
CA GLY A 125 1.82 -23.89 -13.29
C GLY A 125 2.44 -23.05 -12.18
N SER A 126 3.24 -22.05 -12.57
CA SER A 126 4.01 -21.21 -11.63
C SER A 126 4.00 -19.73 -12.02
N GLY A 127 4.19 -18.87 -11.03
CA GLY A 127 4.25 -17.41 -11.15
C GLY A 127 2.88 -16.74 -11.32
N LEU A 128 2.93 -15.42 -11.49
CA LEU A 128 1.75 -14.56 -11.61
C LEU A 128 0.97 -14.72 -12.92
N ILE A 129 1.55 -15.38 -13.93
CA ILE A 129 0.95 -15.68 -15.23
C ILE A 129 0.79 -17.18 -15.50
N GLN A 130 1.04 -18.03 -14.49
CA GLN A 130 0.86 -19.50 -14.57
C GLN A 130 1.60 -20.18 -15.74
N LEU A 131 2.91 -19.91 -15.85
CA LEU A 131 3.78 -20.59 -16.82
C LEU A 131 3.79 -22.10 -16.55
N THR A 132 3.60 -22.93 -17.59
CA THR A 132 3.49 -24.39 -17.44
C THR A 132 4.23 -25.14 -18.55
N GLY A 133 5.12 -26.04 -18.17
CA GLY A 133 5.91 -26.94 -19.03
C GLY A 133 7.35 -26.46 -19.29
N ARG A 134 8.29 -27.41 -19.34
CA ARG A 134 9.74 -27.19 -19.48
C ARG A 134 10.10 -26.25 -20.63
N GLY A 135 9.49 -26.47 -21.80
CA GLY A 135 9.73 -25.65 -22.99
C GLY A 135 9.31 -24.19 -22.77
N ASN A 136 8.20 -23.96 -22.07
CA ASN A 136 7.74 -22.60 -21.75
C ASN A 136 8.65 -21.92 -20.71
N PHE A 137 9.15 -22.65 -19.72
CA PHE A 137 10.15 -22.15 -18.77
C PHE A 137 11.46 -21.79 -19.48
N ARG A 138 11.97 -22.65 -20.36
CA ARG A 138 13.14 -22.37 -21.20
C ARG A 138 12.93 -21.11 -22.05
N SER A 139 11.81 -21.02 -22.76
CA SER A 139 11.52 -19.86 -23.62
C SER A 139 11.41 -18.56 -22.83
N ALA A 140 10.71 -18.57 -21.68
CA ALA A 140 10.63 -17.40 -20.81
C ALA A 140 11.99 -17.03 -20.21
N GLY A 141 12.77 -18.02 -19.79
CA GLY A 141 14.10 -17.83 -19.22
C GLY A 141 15.07 -17.17 -20.21
N ASN A 142 15.14 -17.71 -21.43
CA ASN A 142 15.99 -17.15 -22.50
C ASN A 142 15.64 -15.69 -22.83
N LEU A 143 14.34 -15.37 -22.82
CA LEU A 143 13.83 -14.04 -23.12
C LEU A 143 14.14 -13.02 -22.01
N LEU A 144 14.21 -13.48 -20.77
CA LEU A 144 14.44 -12.67 -19.57
C LEU A 144 15.89 -12.67 -19.10
N GLY A 145 16.75 -13.51 -19.68
CA GLY A 145 18.10 -13.76 -19.15
C GLY A 145 18.08 -14.45 -17.78
N MET A 146 17.06 -15.25 -17.49
CA MET A 146 16.90 -15.98 -16.24
C MET A 146 17.05 -17.49 -16.48
N PRO A 147 17.72 -18.25 -15.60
CA PRO A 147 17.92 -19.68 -15.76
C PRO A 147 16.67 -20.48 -15.35
N LEU A 148 15.51 -20.20 -15.94
CA LEU A 148 14.22 -20.78 -15.49
C LEU A 148 14.06 -22.25 -15.85
N GLU A 149 14.82 -22.78 -16.82
CA GLU A 149 14.81 -24.22 -17.08
C GLU A 149 15.62 -24.97 -16.01
N GLU A 150 16.79 -24.45 -15.63
CA GLU A 150 17.69 -25.04 -14.65
C GLU A 150 17.23 -24.79 -13.20
N ALA A 151 16.63 -23.63 -12.95
CA ALA A 151 16.16 -23.15 -11.64
C ALA A 151 14.67 -22.71 -11.71
N PRO A 152 13.72 -23.63 -11.94
CA PRO A 152 12.30 -23.33 -12.12
C PRO A 152 11.62 -22.76 -10.86
N GLU A 153 12.21 -22.93 -9.68
CA GLU A 153 11.76 -22.31 -8.43
C GLU A 153 11.84 -20.78 -8.45
N LEU A 154 12.67 -20.19 -9.32
CA LEU A 154 12.71 -18.73 -9.51
C LEU A 154 11.35 -18.19 -9.96
N CYS A 155 10.59 -18.92 -10.78
CA CYS A 155 9.21 -18.52 -11.14
C CYS A 155 8.26 -18.41 -9.94
N ARG A 156 8.64 -18.93 -8.77
CA ARG A 156 7.84 -18.98 -7.55
C ARG A 156 8.32 -18.00 -6.47
N THR A 157 9.34 -17.19 -6.76
CA THR A 157 9.68 -16.04 -5.91
C THR A 157 8.86 -14.82 -6.35
N ALA A 158 8.50 -13.95 -5.42
CA ALA A 158 7.61 -12.83 -5.72
C ALA A 158 8.21 -11.85 -6.75
N ASP A 159 9.49 -11.50 -6.59
CA ASP A 159 10.18 -10.55 -7.47
C ASP A 159 10.34 -11.09 -8.89
N SER A 160 10.83 -12.33 -9.05
CA SER A 160 10.99 -12.93 -10.37
C SER A 160 9.64 -13.21 -11.02
N ALA A 161 8.63 -13.65 -10.26
CA ALA A 161 7.28 -13.84 -10.79
C ALA A 161 6.67 -12.54 -11.32
N LEU A 162 6.93 -11.40 -10.65
CA LEU A 162 6.52 -10.08 -11.11
C LEU A 162 7.27 -9.65 -12.37
N ALA A 163 8.60 -9.80 -12.40
CA ALA A 163 9.40 -9.49 -13.58
C ALA A 163 8.96 -10.29 -14.81
N ILE A 164 8.71 -11.60 -14.65
CA ILE A 164 8.18 -12.47 -15.70
C ILE A 164 6.82 -11.98 -16.20
N ALA A 165 5.91 -11.63 -15.30
CA ALA A 165 4.58 -11.16 -15.66
C ALA A 165 4.60 -9.82 -16.42
N LEU A 166 5.45 -8.88 -15.98
CA LEU A 166 5.63 -7.59 -16.62
C LEU A 166 6.26 -7.72 -18.01
N ALA A 167 7.27 -8.59 -18.16
CA ALA A 167 7.86 -8.86 -19.47
C ALA A 167 6.85 -9.53 -20.41
N TYR A 168 6.08 -10.51 -19.94
CA TYR A 168 5.02 -11.12 -20.73
C TYR A 168 3.99 -10.07 -21.16
N TRP A 169 3.58 -9.19 -20.25
CA TRP A 169 2.64 -8.11 -20.55
C TRP A 169 3.13 -7.19 -21.67
N ARG A 170 4.39 -6.77 -21.58
CA ARG A 170 5.02 -5.90 -22.57
C ARG A 170 5.18 -6.58 -23.92
N LEU A 171 5.75 -7.79 -23.94
CA LEU A 171 6.09 -8.50 -25.18
C LEU A 171 4.84 -8.92 -25.96
N ASN A 172 3.75 -9.21 -25.26
CA ASN A 172 2.46 -9.50 -25.88
C ASN A 172 1.65 -8.23 -26.19
N LYS A 173 2.23 -7.04 -26.02
CA LYS A 173 1.60 -5.73 -26.29
C LYS A 173 0.19 -5.63 -25.71
N ILE A 174 0.03 -6.04 -24.46
CA ILE A 174 -1.29 -6.11 -23.83
C ILE A 174 -1.81 -4.71 -23.51
N SER A 175 -0.90 -3.76 -23.24
CA SER A 175 -1.21 -2.34 -23.07
C SER A 175 -1.96 -1.73 -24.26
N ASP A 176 -1.73 -2.19 -25.49
CA ASP A 176 -2.43 -1.71 -26.71
C ASP A 176 -3.94 -1.98 -26.69
N VAL A 177 -4.37 -3.03 -25.97
CA VAL A 177 -5.78 -3.42 -25.85
C VAL A 177 -6.38 -3.08 -24.49
N ALA A 178 -5.55 -2.75 -23.50
CA ALA A 178 -5.96 -2.34 -22.15
C ALA A 178 -6.32 -0.85 -22.08
N THR A 179 -7.13 -0.35 -23.03
CA THR A 179 -7.38 1.08 -23.24
C THR A 179 -8.64 1.60 -22.56
N GLY A 180 -9.51 0.72 -22.10
CA GLY A 180 -10.82 1.07 -21.54
C GLY A 180 -11.27 0.19 -20.38
N ILE A 181 -12.46 0.50 -19.86
CA ILE A 181 -13.08 -0.16 -18.71
C ILE A 181 -14.38 -0.90 -19.05
N ALA A 182 -14.71 -1.01 -20.33
CA ALA A 182 -15.91 -1.69 -20.80
C ALA A 182 -15.68 -3.20 -20.94
N GLU A 183 -16.76 -3.96 -21.04
CA GLU A 183 -16.72 -5.42 -21.17
C GLU A 183 -15.84 -5.89 -22.34
N LYS A 184 -15.94 -5.21 -23.49
CA LYS A 184 -15.12 -5.51 -24.67
C LYS A 184 -13.61 -5.38 -24.41
N ASP A 185 -13.21 -4.49 -23.51
CA ASP A 185 -11.80 -4.24 -23.19
C ASP A 185 -11.26 -5.36 -22.29
N ILE A 186 -12.06 -5.81 -21.31
CA ILE A 186 -11.75 -6.96 -20.44
C ILE A 186 -11.61 -8.23 -21.30
N VAL A 187 -12.51 -8.44 -22.25
CA VAL A 187 -12.45 -9.57 -23.18
C VAL A 187 -11.21 -9.48 -24.08
N ALA A 188 -10.87 -8.30 -24.60
CA ALA A 188 -9.70 -8.10 -25.47
C ALA A 188 -8.38 -8.40 -24.72
N VAL A 189 -8.22 -7.88 -23.51
CA VAL A 189 -7.06 -8.18 -22.64
C VAL A 189 -7.01 -9.66 -22.32
N THR A 190 -8.13 -10.26 -21.91
CA THR A 190 -8.19 -11.69 -21.58
C THR A 190 -7.84 -12.55 -22.78
N LYS A 191 -8.33 -12.23 -23.98
CA LYS A 191 -8.03 -12.98 -25.20
C LYS A 191 -6.55 -12.95 -25.56
N ARG A 192 -5.84 -11.86 -25.23
CA ARG A 192 -4.40 -11.74 -25.48
C ARG A 192 -3.57 -12.64 -24.57
N ILE A 193 -4.04 -12.84 -23.33
CA ILE A 193 -3.39 -13.71 -22.33
C ILE A 193 -3.79 -15.17 -22.54
N ASN A 194 -5.09 -15.40 -22.71
CA ASN A 194 -5.68 -16.71 -22.89
C ASN A 194 -6.73 -16.66 -24.01
N PRO A 195 -6.37 -17.05 -25.24
CA PRO A 195 -7.28 -17.04 -26.39
C PRO A 195 -8.56 -17.85 -26.20
N ALA A 196 -8.56 -18.86 -25.31
CA ALA A 196 -9.72 -19.67 -24.98
C ALA A 196 -10.69 -18.99 -23.98
N LEU A 197 -10.33 -17.80 -23.47
CA LEU A 197 -11.12 -17.03 -22.50
C LEU A 197 -11.45 -17.77 -21.20
N GLN A 198 -10.65 -18.77 -20.82
CA GLN A 198 -10.88 -19.49 -19.57
C GLN A 198 -10.63 -18.57 -18.36
N GLY A 199 -11.52 -18.66 -17.36
CA GLY A 199 -11.49 -17.81 -16.17
C GLY A 199 -11.96 -16.37 -16.40
N LEU A 200 -12.65 -16.07 -17.50
CA LEU A 200 -13.12 -14.70 -17.81
C LEU A 200 -14.01 -14.11 -16.70
N ASP A 201 -14.85 -14.90 -16.04
CA ASP A 201 -15.71 -14.42 -14.96
C ASP A 201 -14.93 -13.99 -13.70
N ASP A 202 -13.86 -14.71 -13.37
CA ASP A 202 -12.96 -14.31 -12.29
C ASP A 202 -12.22 -13.03 -12.66
N ARG A 203 -11.71 -12.93 -13.90
CA ARG A 203 -11.05 -11.72 -14.41
C ARG A 203 -11.99 -10.51 -14.37
N ARG A 204 -13.28 -10.66 -14.74
CA ARG A 204 -14.30 -9.62 -14.58
C ARG A 204 -14.46 -9.19 -13.13
N THR A 205 -14.51 -10.15 -12.22
CA THR A 205 -14.66 -9.91 -10.78
C THR A 205 -13.48 -9.11 -10.22
N TYR A 206 -12.25 -9.53 -10.50
CA TYR A 206 -11.05 -8.79 -10.08
C TYR A 206 -10.95 -7.43 -10.77
N PHE A 207 -11.28 -7.33 -12.06
CA PHE A 207 -11.25 -6.05 -12.77
C PHE A 207 -12.24 -5.04 -12.19
N LYS A 208 -13.45 -5.47 -11.80
CA LYS A 208 -14.41 -4.60 -11.12
C LYS A 208 -13.82 -3.99 -9.84
N ARG A 209 -13.08 -4.77 -9.06
CA ARG A 209 -12.39 -4.30 -7.85
C ARG A 209 -11.21 -3.39 -8.19
N ALA A 210 -10.37 -3.81 -9.12
CA ALA A 210 -9.20 -3.06 -9.58
C ALA A 210 -9.59 -1.70 -10.18
N ARG A 211 -10.65 -1.66 -10.98
CA ARG A 211 -11.23 -0.41 -11.49
C ARG A 211 -11.60 0.54 -10.35
N LYS A 212 -12.28 0.05 -9.30
CA LYS A 212 -12.66 0.86 -8.14
C LYS A 212 -11.44 1.39 -7.37
N ALA A 213 -10.37 0.60 -7.28
CA ALA A 213 -9.15 0.96 -6.58
C ALA A 213 -8.27 1.94 -7.38
N PHE A 214 -8.10 1.67 -8.68
CA PHE A 214 -7.09 2.32 -9.52
C PHE A 214 -7.65 3.38 -10.47
N VAL A 215 -8.84 3.21 -11.03
CA VAL A 215 -9.35 4.13 -12.05
C VAL A 215 -10.11 5.28 -11.36
N PRO A 216 -9.65 6.54 -11.46
CA PRO A 216 -10.40 7.66 -10.91
C PRO A 216 -11.74 7.79 -11.64
N PRO A 217 -12.81 8.24 -10.94
CA PRO A 217 -14.05 8.56 -11.62
C PRO A 217 -13.79 9.62 -12.70
N LYS A 218 -14.50 9.53 -13.83
CA LYS A 218 -14.48 10.59 -14.85
C LYS A 218 -14.70 11.94 -14.16
N PRO A 219 -13.93 12.99 -14.49
CA PRO A 219 -14.21 14.32 -13.95
C PRO A 219 -15.66 14.67 -14.26
N SER A 220 -16.42 14.98 -13.22
CA SER A 220 -17.83 15.36 -13.32
C SER A 220 -17.98 16.64 -14.17
N THR A 221 -19.03 16.66 -14.98
CA THR A 221 -19.51 17.70 -15.92
C THR A 221 -19.04 19.15 -15.71
N GLU A 222 -19.05 19.94 -16.79
CA GLU A 222 -18.84 21.41 -16.87
C GLU A 222 -19.30 22.20 -15.62
N ALA A 223 -20.43 21.84 -15.01
CA ALA A 223 -20.97 22.45 -13.80
C ALA A 223 -20.08 22.28 -12.54
N VAL A 224 -19.44 21.13 -12.37
CA VAL A 224 -18.48 20.89 -11.27
C VAL A 224 -17.15 21.55 -11.59
N ARG A 225 -16.70 21.55 -12.85
CA ARG A 225 -15.52 22.31 -13.28
C ARG A 225 -15.71 23.81 -13.03
N ARG A 226 -16.87 24.38 -13.37
CA ARG A 226 -17.22 25.77 -13.05
C ARG A 226 -17.27 26.03 -11.54
N ARG A 227 -17.75 25.09 -10.72
CA ARG A 227 -17.70 25.21 -9.26
C ARG A 227 -16.28 25.17 -8.71
N VAL A 228 -15.42 24.29 -9.24
CA VAL A 228 -14.01 24.19 -8.85
C VAL A 228 -13.22 25.42 -9.31
N THR A 229 -13.38 25.87 -10.55
CA THR A 229 -12.75 27.10 -11.05
C THR A 229 -13.29 28.34 -10.34
N ALA A 230 -14.59 28.41 -10.03
CA ALA A 230 -15.14 29.47 -9.20
C ALA A 230 -14.56 29.43 -7.78
N LEU A 231 -14.34 28.24 -7.20
CA LEU A 231 -13.71 28.07 -5.89
C LEU A 231 -12.22 28.45 -5.93
N GLU A 232 -11.47 28.06 -6.96
CA GLU A 232 -10.07 28.44 -7.19
C GLU A 232 -9.93 29.95 -7.40
N THR A 233 -10.86 30.57 -8.14
CA THR A 233 -10.94 32.03 -8.31
C THR A 233 -11.29 32.70 -6.99
N LEU A 234 -12.21 32.13 -6.19
CA LEU A 234 -12.56 32.63 -4.85
C LEU A 234 -11.39 32.52 -3.86
N LEU A 235 -10.58 31.46 -3.97
CA LEU A 235 -9.36 31.21 -3.19
C LEU A 235 -8.20 32.10 -3.63
N ALA A 236 -8.17 32.51 -4.89
CA ALA A 236 -7.18 33.44 -5.46
C ALA A 236 -7.53 34.92 -5.25
N LEU A 237 -8.75 35.24 -4.83
CA LEU A 237 -9.08 36.58 -4.35
C LEU A 237 -8.29 36.87 -3.06
N PRO A 238 -7.67 38.05 -2.92
CA PRO A 238 -7.03 38.43 -1.68
C PRO A 238 -8.09 38.53 -0.58
N VAL A 239 -8.17 37.49 0.24
CA VAL A 239 -8.98 37.49 1.45
C VAL A 239 -8.42 38.59 2.35
N LYS A 240 -9.18 39.69 2.51
CA LYS A 240 -9.04 40.56 3.68
C LYS A 240 -9.29 39.67 4.90
N ARG A 241 -8.21 39.16 5.49
CA ARG A 241 -8.25 38.32 6.69
C ARG A 241 -8.91 39.13 7.81
N ARG A 242 -10.20 38.93 8.03
CA ARG A 242 -10.84 39.26 9.30
C ARG A 242 -10.52 38.13 10.26
N GLY A 243 -9.55 38.43 11.12
CA GLY A 243 -9.25 37.84 12.44
C GLY A 243 -9.69 36.40 12.71
N ALA A 244 -8.75 35.47 12.57
CA ALA A 244 -8.58 34.32 13.47
C ALA A 244 -7.23 33.63 13.18
N ALA A 245 -6.15 34.42 13.15
CA ALA A 245 -4.80 33.90 13.39
C ALA A 245 -4.36 34.52 14.71
N ARG A 246 -4.60 33.82 15.81
CA ARG A 246 -3.87 34.04 17.06
C ARG A 246 -3.00 32.80 17.25
N GLY A 247 -1.69 33.01 17.07
CA GLY A 247 -0.62 32.00 17.07
C GLY A 247 -0.45 31.38 15.69
N LEU A 248 0.59 31.62 14.88
CA LEU A 248 2.01 31.75 15.17
C LEU A 248 2.63 32.89 14.33
N GLU A 249 2.50 34.14 14.79
CA GLU A 249 3.39 35.21 14.36
C GLU A 249 4.67 35.10 15.22
N GLY A 250 5.83 34.89 14.59
CA GLY A 250 7.13 35.02 15.27
C GLY A 250 8.19 33.94 15.00
N ALA A 251 7.97 32.94 14.14
CA ALA A 251 9.05 32.03 13.76
C ALA A 251 9.96 32.70 12.73
N ALA A 252 11.09 33.26 13.18
CA ALA A 252 12.14 33.75 12.30
C ALA A 252 12.59 32.64 11.34
N THR A 253 12.79 32.98 10.06
CA THR A 253 13.38 32.07 9.07
C THR A 253 14.69 31.51 9.63
N PRO A 254 14.88 30.18 9.71
CA PRO A 254 16.11 29.61 10.24
C PRO A 254 17.32 30.11 9.44
N PRO A 255 18.44 30.46 10.11
CA PRO A 255 19.65 30.83 9.39
C PRO A 255 20.22 29.61 8.65
N ALA A 256 20.86 29.86 7.52
CA ALA A 256 21.54 28.80 6.78
C ALA A 256 22.67 28.22 7.65
N SER A 257 22.58 26.92 7.98
CA SER A 257 23.53 26.30 8.90
C SER A 257 23.67 24.79 8.66
N LEU A 258 24.78 24.23 9.13
CA LEU A 258 25.01 22.79 9.13
C LEU A 258 23.92 22.06 9.92
N SER A 259 23.62 20.83 9.50
CA SER A 259 22.71 19.94 10.23
C SER A 259 23.22 19.68 11.65
N GLY A 260 22.32 19.45 12.60
CA GLY A 260 22.64 19.26 14.02
C GLY A 260 21.42 19.38 14.92
N ALA A 261 21.57 19.02 16.20
CA ALA A 261 20.47 18.96 17.16
C ALA A 261 19.70 20.28 17.34
N HIS A 262 20.34 21.43 17.10
CA HIS A 262 19.70 22.74 17.14
C HIS A 262 18.56 22.89 16.13
N TRP A 263 18.57 22.13 15.02
CA TRP A 263 17.50 22.17 14.02
C TRP A 263 16.14 21.71 14.54
N VAL A 264 16.09 20.97 15.65
CA VAL A 264 14.83 20.45 16.23
C VAL A 264 13.91 21.55 16.76
N SER A 265 14.47 22.71 17.13
CA SER A 265 13.70 23.86 17.61
C SER A 265 13.01 24.61 16.47
N PHE A 266 13.48 24.46 15.24
CA PHE A 266 12.83 25.00 14.05
C PHE A 266 11.67 24.08 13.65
N PHE A 267 10.55 24.69 13.24
CA PHE A 267 9.33 23.98 12.82
C PHE A 267 8.76 23.05 13.92
N PRO A 268 8.30 23.61 15.06
CA PRO A 268 7.71 22.79 16.11
C PRO A 268 6.40 22.14 15.64
N THR A 269 6.13 20.93 16.10
CA THR A 269 4.82 20.29 15.97
C THR A 269 3.81 21.01 16.88
N SER A 270 2.64 21.33 16.35
CA SER A 270 1.55 21.90 17.16
C SER A 270 0.97 20.87 18.13
N ARG A 271 0.37 21.37 19.22
CA ARG A 271 -0.43 20.59 20.19
C ARG A 271 -1.86 21.11 20.30
N ALA A 272 -2.23 22.10 19.49
CA ALA A 272 -3.56 22.71 19.51
C ALA A 272 -4.51 21.93 18.59
N LEU A 273 -5.70 21.60 19.09
CA LEU A 273 -6.76 21.00 18.27
C LEU A 273 -7.22 21.95 17.17
N ASP A 274 -7.16 23.27 17.42
CA ASP A 274 -7.51 24.30 16.45
C ASP A 274 -6.59 24.34 15.23
N ASP A 275 -5.45 23.65 15.26
CA ASP A 275 -4.55 23.52 14.10
C ASP A 275 -4.89 22.29 13.23
N LEU A 276 -5.83 21.44 13.66
CA LEU A 276 -6.29 20.30 12.86
C LEU A 276 -7.10 20.77 11.64
N ALA A 277 -7.10 20.01 10.56
CA ALA A 277 -7.88 20.30 9.36
C ALA A 277 -9.36 19.89 9.54
N GLN A 278 -10.26 20.63 8.88
CA GLN A 278 -11.66 20.22 8.76
C GLN A 278 -11.80 19.04 7.77
N PRO A 279 -12.74 18.08 7.99
CA PRO A 279 -13.71 17.99 9.09
C PRO A 279 -13.18 17.25 10.33
N PHE A 280 -11.90 16.88 10.37
CA PHE A 280 -11.33 16.09 11.46
C PHE A 280 -11.24 16.89 12.77
N ARG A 281 -10.95 18.20 12.69
CA ARG A 281 -10.94 19.13 13.82
C ARG A 281 -12.19 18.99 14.68
N ASP A 282 -13.37 19.16 14.09
CA ASP A 282 -14.64 19.15 14.85
C ASP A 282 -14.85 17.80 15.56
N ARG A 283 -14.47 16.70 14.90
CA ARG A 283 -14.58 15.34 15.43
C ARG A 283 -13.63 15.10 16.60
N ALA A 284 -12.36 15.46 16.42
CA ALA A 284 -11.34 15.33 17.46
C ALA A 284 -11.67 16.22 18.66
N THR A 285 -12.11 17.46 18.42
CA THR A 285 -12.56 18.39 19.47
C THR A 285 -13.75 17.83 20.24
N ALA A 286 -14.78 17.30 19.54
CA ALA A 286 -15.94 16.70 20.20
C ALA A 286 -15.57 15.46 21.02
N PHE A 287 -14.68 14.60 20.52
CA PHE A 287 -14.23 13.41 21.24
C PHE A 287 -13.39 13.77 22.47
N VAL A 288 -12.46 14.71 22.34
CA VAL A 288 -11.63 15.18 23.46
C VAL A 288 -12.48 15.89 24.51
N ALA A 289 -13.50 16.65 24.10
CA ALA A 289 -14.48 17.23 25.01
C ALA A 289 -15.24 16.14 25.78
N ALA A 290 -15.80 15.14 25.08
CA ALA A 290 -16.50 14.03 25.72
C ALA A 290 -15.63 13.26 26.73
N LEU A 291 -14.34 13.08 26.43
CA LEU A 291 -13.37 12.48 27.36
C LEU A 291 -13.15 13.32 28.61
N ARG A 292 -12.92 14.63 28.44
CA ARG A 292 -12.69 15.56 29.56
C ARG A 292 -13.93 15.72 30.42
N ASP A 293 -15.11 15.82 29.82
CA ASP A 293 -16.39 15.91 30.51
C ASP A 293 -16.69 14.64 31.33
N ALA A 294 -16.22 13.48 30.86
CA ALA A 294 -16.28 12.21 31.59
C ALA A 294 -15.24 12.07 32.71
N GLY A 295 -14.36 13.07 32.91
CA GLY A 295 -13.32 13.06 33.92
C GLY A 295 -12.02 12.34 33.51
N ALA A 296 -11.83 12.04 32.23
CA ALA A 296 -10.56 11.51 31.75
C ALA A 296 -9.51 12.63 31.59
N SER A 297 -8.26 12.32 31.95
CA SER A 297 -7.10 13.17 31.65
C SER A 297 -6.66 12.95 30.21
N VAL A 298 -6.52 14.05 29.47
CA VAL A 298 -6.17 14.06 28.04
C VAL A 298 -5.00 15.02 27.79
N THR A 299 -3.83 14.46 27.46
CA THR A 299 -2.62 15.22 27.12
C THR A 299 -2.32 15.08 25.63
N ILE A 300 -2.37 16.18 24.89
CA ILE A 300 -2.07 16.19 23.45
C ILE A 300 -0.58 16.48 23.23
N SER A 301 0.13 15.55 22.59
CA SER A 301 1.55 15.67 22.29
C SER A 301 1.83 16.15 20.87
N ALA A 302 0.91 15.93 19.93
CA ALA A 302 1.01 16.40 18.55
C ALA A 302 -0.36 16.53 17.86
N THR A 303 -0.54 17.56 17.04
CA THR A 303 -1.67 17.71 16.10
C THR A 303 -1.14 17.94 14.69
N LEU A 304 -0.68 19.15 14.38
CA LEU A 304 -0.14 19.52 13.08
C LEU A 304 1.38 19.44 13.07
N ARG A 305 1.95 18.65 12.15
CA ARG A 305 3.40 18.55 11.93
C ARG A 305 3.78 19.26 10.64
N PRO A 306 4.56 20.35 10.68
CA PRO A 306 5.05 21.01 9.47
C PRO A 306 5.84 20.03 8.57
N LEU A 307 5.72 20.19 7.24
CA LEU A 307 6.41 19.34 6.27
C LEU A 307 7.94 19.46 6.42
N GLU A 308 8.42 20.64 6.79
CA GLU A 308 9.81 20.94 7.09
C GLU A 308 10.34 20.07 8.23
N ARG A 309 9.53 19.89 9.28
CA ARG A 309 9.90 19.00 10.39
C ARG A 309 9.96 17.55 9.93
N ALA A 310 8.97 17.09 9.15
CA ALA A 310 8.94 15.74 8.63
C ALA A 310 10.16 15.44 7.74
N TYR A 311 10.53 16.39 6.87
CA TYR A 311 11.74 16.37 6.05
C TYR A 311 13.01 16.21 6.91
N LEU A 312 13.17 17.06 7.93
CA LEU A 312 14.34 17.01 8.82
C LEU A 312 14.44 15.68 9.56
N MET A 313 13.32 15.17 10.08
CA MET A 313 13.25 13.88 10.77
C MET A 313 13.59 12.70 9.84
N HIS A 314 13.03 12.70 8.63
CA HIS A 314 13.22 11.65 7.63
C HIS A 314 14.68 11.53 7.22
N PHE A 315 15.29 12.62 6.76
CA PHE A 315 16.65 12.58 6.21
C PHE A 315 17.71 12.43 7.31
N ALA A 316 17.51 13.02 8.50
CA ALA A 316 18.38 12.73 9.63
C ALA A 316 18.39 11.24 9.97
N TRP A 317 17.22 10.59 9.97
CA TRP A 317 17.14 9.15 10.22
C TRP A 317 17.84 8.35 9.11
N ARG A 318 17.61 8.67 7.83
CA ARG A 318 18.23 7.93 6.71
C ARG A 318 19.75 8.03 6.70
N ILE A 319 20.32 9.22 6.95
CA ILE A 319 21.77 9.33 7.13
C ILE A 319 22.22 8.50 8.33
N ALA A 320 21.57 8.65 9.48
CA ALA A 320 22.00 8.04 10.74
C ALA A 320 21.92 6.50 10.75
N LYS A 321 20.93 5.92 10.08
CA LYS A 321 20.58 4.50 10.15
C LYS A 321 20.85 3.74 8.86
N GLN A 322 20.66 4.36 7.69
CA GLN A 322 20.88 3.73 6.39
C GLN A 322 22.21 4.14 5.74
N GLY A 323 22.94 5.09 6.34
CA GLY A 323 24.18 5.60 5.74
C GLY A 323 23.95 6.36 4.42
N LEU A 324 22.75 6.94 4.25
CA LEU A 324 22.42 7.74 3.07
C LEU A 324 23.46 8.86 2.91
N ASP A 325 23.98 9.03 1.69
CA ASP A 325 24.92 10.10 1.37
C ASP A 325 24.25 11.46 1.55
N ALA A 326 24.80 12.26 2.46
CA ALA A 326 24.29 13.57 2.81
C ALA A 326 24.33 14.58 1.65
N THR A 327 25.14 14.35 0.62
CA THR A 327 25.21 15.20 -0.58
C THR A 327 24.02 15.00 -1.52
N THR A 328 23.31 13.87 -1.38
CA THR A 328 22.21 13.47 -2.27
C THR A 328 20.84 13.92 -1.77
N ILE A 329 20.79 14.58 -0.61
CA ILE A 329 19.51 14.95 0.01
C ILE A 329 18.87 16.10 -0.77
N PRO A 330 17.63 15.94 -1.26
CA PRO A 330 16.93 17.00 -1.98
C PRO A 330 16.78 18.25 -1.11
N ALA A 331 17.02 19.43 -1.68
CA ALA A 331 16.77 20.69 -0.99
C ALA A 331 15.26 20.90 -0.75
N MET A 332 14.90 21.51 0.37
CA MET A 332 13.52 21.91 0.68
C MET A 332 13.42 23.43 0.82
N ALA A 333 12.48 24.02 0.09
CA ALA A 333 12.21 25.45 0.18
C ALA A 333 11.86 25.85 1.63
N GLY A 334 12.45 26.94 2.13
CA GLY A 334 12.26 27.40 3.50
C GLY A 334 13.12 26.67 4.56
N VAL A 335 13.89 25.64 4.18
CA VAL A 335 14.76 24.87 5.08
C VAL A 335 16.21 24.96 4.61
N PRO A 336 16.95 26.04 4.95
CA PRO A 336 18.32 26.25 4.48
C PRO A 336 19.34 25.40 5.28
N ILE A 337 19.11 24.10 5.38
CA ILE A 337 19.98 23.15 6.07
C ILE A 337 21.10 22.65 5.16
N ALA A 338 22.32 22.63 5.67
CA ALA A 338 23.46 22.01 5.01
C ALA A 338 23.72 20.62 5.62
N TRP A 339 23.28 19.58 4.92
CA TRP A 339 23.49 18.19 5.34
C TRP A 339 24.93 17.71 5.16
N ASN A 340 25.63 18.26 4.17
CA ASN A 340 27.01 17.90 3.85
C ASN A 340 27.99 18.66 4.76
N HIS A 341 28.59 17.96 5.73
CA HIS A 341 29.67 18.46 6.57
C HIS A 341 31.03 18.21 5.89
N PRO A 342 32.14 18.82 6.40
CA PRO A 342 33.48 18.63 5.81
C PRO A 342 33.94 17.16 5.70
N THR A 343 33.35 16.24 6.46
CA THR A 343 33.58 14.80 6.31
C THR A 343 32.26 14.02 6.46
N PRO A 344 32.11 12.85 5.80
CA PRO A 344 30.95 11.99 5.97
C PRO A 344 30.70 11.59 7.44
N THR A 345 31.76 11.38 8.22
CA THR A 345 31.67 11.07 9.65
C THR A 345 31.00 12.20 10.45
N LYS A 346 31.27 13.47 10.11
CA LYS A 346 30.61 14.61 10.75
C LYS A 346 29.14 14.72 10.34
N SER A 347 28.80 14.48 9.07
CA SER A 347 27.41 14.43 8.61
C SER A 347 26.61 13.34 9.34
N LEU A 348 27.21 12.16 9.51
CA LEU A 348 26.62 11.06 10.26
C LEU A 348 26.41 11.40 11.75
N ALA A 349 27.40 12.04 12.38
CA ALA A 349 27.31 12.45 13.79
C ALA A 349 26.19 13.50 14.00
N ALA A 350 26.10 14.49 13.12
CA ALA A 350 25.05 15.51 13.14
C ALA A 350 23.65 14.90 12.96
N ALA A 351 23.50 13.99 12.01
CA ALA A 351 22.24 13.28 11.76
C ALA A 351 21.82 12.44 12.98
N ARG A 352 22.75 11.72 13.61
CA ARG A 352 22.49 10.99 14.86
C ARG A 352 22.05 11.92 16.00
N ALA A 353 22.67 13.09 16.13
CA ALA A 353 22.28 14.08 17.12
C ALA A 353 20.86 14.61 16.88
N MET A 354 20.47 14.83 15.62
CA MET A 354 19.09 15.19 15.26
C MET A 354 18.11 14.07 15.58
N VAL A 355 18.41 12.82 15.22
CA VAL A 355 17.56 11.65 15.53
C VAL A 355 17.31 11.53 17.04
N ALA A 356 18.35 11.70 17.85
CA ALA A 356 18.24 11.70 19.31
C ALA A 356 17.40 12.88 19.81
N ALA A 357 17.64 14.09 19.31
CA ALA A 357 16.93 15.29 19.73
C ALA A 357 15.44 15.30 19.30
N TYR A 358 15.10 14.66 18.18
CA TYR A 358 13.71 14.42 17.78
C TYR A 358 13.01 13.32 18.59
N GLY A 359 13.73 12.59 19.45
CA GLY A 359 13.19 11.47 20.21
C GLY A 359 12.74 10.30 19.34
N ILE A 360 13.35 10.13 18.15
CA ILE A 360 12.99 9.03 17.25
C ILE A 360 13.47 7.72 17.87
N SER A 361 12.56 6.75 18.02
CA SER A 361 12.84 5.48 18.68
C SER A 361 14.05 4.76 18.05
N PRO A 362 15.02 4.28 18.86
CA PRO A 362 16.18 3.55 18.36
C PRO A 362 15.84 2.29 17.56
N GLY A 363 14.70 1.66 17.87
CA GLY A 363 14.17 0.46 17.24
C GLY A 363 13.19 0.71 16.07
N LEU A 364 12.98 1.97 15.68
CA LEU A 364 12.20 2.29 14.49
C LEU A 364 12.91 1.71 13.25
N ARG A 365 12.20 0.86 12.50
CA ARG A 365 12.76 0.12 11.36
C ARG A 365 12.74 0.90 10.04
N GLU A 366 11.81 1.84 9.92
CA GLU A 366 11.60 2.66 8.74
C GLU A 366 11.80 4.15 9.05
N PRO A 367 12.17 4.99 8.07
CA PRO A 367 12.28 6.43 8.31
C PRO A 367 10.91 7.04 8.64
N PRO A 368 10.86 8.10 9.48
CA PRO A 368 9.64 8.89 9.64
C PRO A 368 9.07 9.31 8.27
N SER A 369 7.76 9.12 8.07
CA SER A 369 7.13 9.46 6.79
C SER A 369 7.25 10.96 6.49
N LEU A 370 7.59 11.29 5.23
CA LEU A 370 7.53 12.66 4.72
C LEU A 370 6.09 13.18 4.65
N ASN A 371 5.14 12.28 4.39
CA ASN A 371 3.71 12.57 4.35
C ASN A 371 3.03 11.78 5.47
N SER A 372 2.80 12.46 6.60
CA SER A 372 2.10 11.90 7.76
C SER A 372 0.70 12.50 7.86
N ARG A 373 -0.25 11.78 8.45
CA ARG A 373 -1.56 12.34 8.82
C ARG A 373 -1.45 13.57 9.73
N HIS A 374 -0.37 13.70 10.49
CA HIS A 374 -0.08 14.93 11.21
C HIS A 374 0.23 16.11 10.30
N SER A 375 0.85 15.90 9.14
CA SER A 375 1.12 16.97 8.17
C SER A 375 -0.13 17.43 7.45
N ASP A 376 -1.07 16.51 7.23
CA ASP A 376 -2.41 16.81 6.71
C ASP A 376 -3.33 17.46 7.77
N GLY A 377 -2.92 17.52 9.04
CA GLY A 377 -3.75 18.00 10.16
C GLY A 377 -4.93 17.09 10.48
N VAL A 378 -4.89 15.81 10.10
CA VAL A 378 -5.96 14.82 10.33
C VAL A 378 -5.55 13.69 11.28
N ALA A 379 -4.55 13.95 12.11
CA ALA A 379 -4.15 13.09 13.22
C ALA A 379 -3.83 13.88 14.48
N VAL A 380 -3.96 13.21 15.62
CA VAL A 380 -3.67 13.73 16.95
C VAL A 380 -3.04 12.62 17.78
N ASP A 381 -1.86 12.91 18.33
CA ASP A 381 -1.23 12.06 19.33
C ASP A 381 -1.67 12.56 20.70
N MET A 382 -2.31 11.68 21.45
CA MET A 382 -2.78 12.00 22.80
C MET A 382 -2.57 10.84 23.76
N THR A 383 -2.11 11.17 24.96
CA THR A 383 -2.05 10.24 26.10
C THR A 383 -3.30 10.41 26.93
N LEU A 384 -3.97 9.30 27.21
CA LEU A 384 -5.26 9.24 27.91
C LEU A 384 -5.13 8.42 29.18
N SER A 385 -5.76 8.87 30.27
CA SER A 385 -5.90 8.09 31.50
C SER A 385 -7.13 8.50 32.31
N TRP A 386 -7.70 7.57 33.08
CA TRP A 386 -8.81 7.86 34.00
C TRP A 386 -8.80 6.92 35.21
N ALA A 387 -9.55 7.28 36.25
CA ALA A 387 -9.75 6.45 37.43
C ALA A 387 -11.17 5.85 37.46
N GLY A 388 -11.33 4.69 38.10
CA GLY A 388 -12.65 4.07 38.30
C GLY A 388 -13.37 3.68 37.00
N ALA A 389 -14.69 3.85 36.99
CA ALA A 389 -15.53 3.69 35.81
C ALA A 389 -15.63 5.01 35.05
N LEU A 390 -15.55 4.96 33.72
CA LEU A 390 -15.66 6.14 32.85
C LEU A 390 -17.03 6.17 32.19
N THR A 391 -17.91 7.08 32.59
CA THR A 391 -19.19 7.30 31.90
C THR A 391 -19.02 8.41 30.87
N ILE A 392 -18.92 8.02 29.60
CA ILE A 392 -18.60 8.91 28.48
C ILE A 392 -19.79 9.03 27.52
N LYS A 393 -19.96 10.22 26.94
CA LYS A 393 -20.95 10.48 25.90
C LYS A 393 -20.47 9.91 24.56
N ARG A 394 -21.37 9.31 23.80
CA ARG A 394 -21.18 8.79 22.43
C ARG A 394 -21.52 9.87 21.41
N SER A 395 -21.15 9.66 20.14
CA SER A 395 -21.34 10.68 19.10
C SER A 395 -22.81 10.95 18.75
N ASP A 396 -23.72 10.00 19.02
CA ASP A 396 -25.17 10.13 18.90
C ASP A 396 -25.84 10.82 20.11
N GLY A 397 -25.08 11.07 21.18
CA GLY A 397 -25.53 11.70 22.41
C GLY A 397 -25.89 10.74 23.54
N ALA A 398 -25.92 9.43 23.32
CA ALA A 398 -26.09 8.43 24.38
C ALA A 398 -24.87 8.38 25.32
N THR A 399 -24.99 7.77 26.48
CA THR A 399 -23.87 7.54 27.41
C THR A 399 -23.50 6.06 27.48
N GLU A 400 -22.22 5.78 27.67
CA GLU A 400 -21.70 4.44 27.93
C GLU A 400 -20.75 4.47 29.13
N THR A 401 -20.89 3.50 30.04
CA THR A 401 -20.01 3.35 31.19
C THR A 401 -18.98 2.25 30.93
N ILE A 402 -17.70 2.63 30.85
CA ILE A 402 -16.57 1.73 30.71
C ILE A 402 -16.07 1.36 32.11
N THR A 403 -16.27 0.11 32.51
CA THR A 403 -15.75 -0.47 33.77
C THR A 403 -14.49 -1.32 33.57
N THR A 404 -14.16 -1.65 32.31
CA THR A 404 -13.05 -2.53 31.92
C THR A 404 -11.71 -1.79 31.84
N GLY A 405 -10.61 -2.54 32.00
CA GLY A 405 -9.26 -2.05 31.73
C GLY A 405 -8.80 -2.29 30.27
N PRO A 406 -7.62 -1.78 29.88
CA PRO A 406 -6.79 -0.83 30.62
C PRO A 406 -7.46 0.55 30.73
N ARG A 407 -7.13 1.36 31.75
CA ARG A 407 -7.72 2.70 31.92
C ARG A 407 -6.92 3.78 31.18
N ASN A 408 -6.69 3.55 29.89
CA ASN A 408 -5.94 4.44 29.00
C ASN A 408 -6.44 4.32 27.55
N GLY A 409 -5.76 5.01 26.62
CA GLY A 409 -6.13 5.05 25.21
C GLY A 409 -6.09 3.72 24.45
N SER A 410 -5.64 2.63 25.08
CA SER A 410 -5.66 1.27 24.50
C SER A 410 -6.88 0.44 24.90
N ASN A 411 -7.83 1.02 25.65
CA ASN A 411 -9.06 0.33 26.03
C ASN A 411 -9.97 0.06 24.83
N SER A 412 -10.39 -1.19 24.65
CA SER A 412 -11.21 -1.60 23.51
C SER A 412 -12.57 -0.91 23.41
N ARG A 413 -13.24 -0.64 24.55
CA ARG A 413 -14.52 0.09 24.57
C ARG A 413 -14.31 1.55 24.22
N LEU A 414 -13.27 2.19 24.77
CA LEU A 414 -12.94 3.58 24.41
C LEU A 414 -12.59 3.72 22.93
N ILE A 415 -11.84 2.77 22.37
CA ILE A 415 -11.49 2.74 20.95
C ILE A 415 -12.76 2.66 20.08
N ALA A 416 -13.73 1.81 20.45
CA ALA A 416 -15.01 1.71 19.76
C ALA A 416 -15.77 3.05 19.79
N ILE A 417 -15.81 3.73 20.94
CA ILE A 417 -16.44 5.05 21.08
C ILE A 417 -15.72 6.10 20.22
N GLY A 418 -14.39 6.13 20.23
CA GLY A 418 -13.61 7.05 19.37
C GLY A 418 -13.92 6.86 17.88
N GLN A 419 -14.09 5.61 17.44
CA GLN A 419 -14.49 5.30 16.06
C GLN A 419 -15.86 5.87 15.70
N GLU A 420 -16.81 5.97 16.65
CA GLU A 420 -18.12 6.61 16.43
C GLU A 420 -18.00 8.13 16.22
N TYR A 421 -17.02 8.77 16.85
CA TYR A 421 -16.64 10.16 16.55
C TYR A 421 -15.84 10.29 15.24
N ARG A 422 -15.50 9.16 14.59
CA ARG A 422 -14.57 9.08 13.45
C ARG A 422 -13.17 9.60 13.79
N VAL A 423 -12.72 9.30 15.01
CA VAL A 423 -11.36 9.47 15.52
C VAL A 423 -10.82 8.08 15.80
N ILE A 424 -10.09 7.53 14.84
CA ILE A 424 -9.78 6.10 14.75
C ILE A 424 -8.39 5.84 15.35
N LYS A 425 -8.29 4.85 16.23
CA LYS A 425 -7.06 4.47 16.92
C LYS A 425 -6.15 3.65 16.01
N LEU A 426 -4.86 4.01 15.94
CA LEU A 426 -3.82 3.08 15.50
C LEU A 426 -3.34 2.24 16.69
N LEU A 427 -3.52 0.92 16.61
CA LEU A 427 -3.22 0.00 17.72
C LEU A 427 -1.72 -0.21 17.95
N SER A 428 -0.91 -0.15 16.89
CA SER A 428 0.55 -0.32 16.98
C SER A 428 1.27 0.90 17.53
N ASP A 429 0.60 2.05 17.59
CA ASP A 429 1.13 3.31 18.14
C ASP A 429 0.15 3.86 19.19
N PRO A 430 0.31 3.47 20.48
CA PRO A 430 -0.63 3.79 21.56
C PRO A 430 -1.06 5.25 21.72
N PRO A 431 -0.25 6.30 21.48
CA PRO A 431 -0.72 7.68 21.48
C PRO A 431 -1.53 8.08 20.23
N HIS A 432 -1.42 7.36 19.11
CA HIS A 432 -1.86 7.87 17.80
C HIS A 432 -3.36 7.66 17.50
N TRP A 433 -4.05 8.71 17.09
CA TRP A 433 -5.41 8.69 16.58
C TRP A 433 -5.53 9.53 15.33
N SER A 434 -6.25 9.06 14.31
CA SER A 434 -6.37 9.76 13.03
C SER A 434 -7.74 9.58 12.38
N SER A 435 -7.94 10.22 11.24
CA SER A 435 -9.21 10.13 10.50
C SER A 435 -9.49 8.75 9.89
N ASP A 436 -8.46 7.91 9.73
CA ASP A 436 -8.50 6.60 9.09
C ASP A 436 -7.81 5.48 9.88
N GLY A 437 -7.15 5.79 11.01
CA GLY A 437 -6.49 4.82 11.87
C GLY A 437 -5.07 4.45 11.41
N HIS A 438 -4.48 5.26 10.53
CA HIS A 438 -3.11 5.15 10.04
C HIS A 438 -2.30 6.40 10.31
#